data_AF-H1LD41-F1
#
_entry.id   AF-H1LD41-F1
#
_cell.length_a   1.000
_cell.length_b   1.000
_cell.length_c   1.000
_cell.angle_alpha   90.00
_cell.angle_beta   90.00
_cell.angle_gamma   90.00
#
_symmetry.space_group_name_H-M   'P 1'
#
loop_
_entity.id
_entity.type
_entity.pdbx_description
1 polymer ?
#
loop_
_entity_poly.entity_id
_entity_poly.type
_entity_poly.pdbx_seq_one_letter_code
_entity_poly.pdbx_strand_id
1 'polypeptide(L)'
;MIRNVPRDEWLYNDRGMMKWLGYFLSDHTQDMTDKKANEVPTPRLPQQDAQTIDQVLQKSWENSKWITLQLNGDAYLTVYNIDGIVIGTNDHLVYFQTDKTVTINIDNIRHAEFKKGSHLY
;
A
#
# COMPACT_ATOMS: atom_id res chain seq x y z
N MET A 1 -25.25 14.74 15.89
CA MET A 1 -24.14 14.35 16.79
C MET A 1 -22.85 14.52 16.02
N ILE A 2 -22.06 15.53 16.38
CA ILE A 2 -20.79 15.86 15.71
C ILE A 2 -19.72 15.01 16.40
N ARG A 3 -19.09 14.07 15.70
CA ARG A 3 -17.99 13.27 16.26
C ARG A 3 -16.76 14.18 16.36
N ASN A 4 -16.50 14.69 17.55
CA ASN A 4 -15.30 15.47 17.85
C ASN A 4 -14.12 14.50 18.04
N VAL A 5 -13.38 14.22 16.97
CA VAL A 5 -12.15 13.43 17.03
C VAL A 5 -11.05 14.31 17.65
N PRO A 6 -10.43 13.90 18.77
CA PRO A 6 -9.39 14.70 19.45
C PRO A 6 -8.18 14.99 18.54
N ARG A 7 -7.61 16.20 18.62
CA ARG A 7 -6.46 16.62 17.79
C ARG A 7 -5.20 15.76 17.98
N ASP A 8 -5.07 15.06 19.10
CA ASP A 8 -3.94 14.15 19.34
C ASP A 8 -4.04 12.85 18.52
N GLU A 9 -5.21 12.51 17.98
CA GLU A 9 -5.38 11.41 17.01
C GLU A 9 -5.10 11.85 15.56
N TRP A 10 -4.82 13.14 15.32
CA TRP A 10 -4.34 13.62 14.02
C TRP A 10 -2.83 13.46 13.83
N LEU A 11 -2.13 13.01 14.87
CA LEU A 11 -0.69 12.80 14.79
C LEU A 11 -0.42 11.57 13.93
N TYR A 12 -0.11 11.88 12.67
CA TYR A 12 0.61 11.03 11.77
C TYR A 12 1.94 10.67 12.46
N ASN A 13 1.96 9.53 13.15
CA ASN A 13 3.21 9.00 13.68
C ASN A 13 4.11 8.76 12.47
N ASP A 14 5.23 9.47 12.45
CA ASP A 14 6.31 9.26 11.52
C ASP A 14 6.65 7.76 11.56
N ARG A 15 6.31 7.02 10.50
CA ARG A 15 6.08 5.56 10.58
C ARG A 15 7.35 4.73 10.78
N GLY A 16 8.51 5.36 10.97
CA GLY A 16 9.75 4.69 11.39
C GLY A 16 10.21 3.53 10.47
N MET A 17 9.80 3.54 9.20
CA MET A 17 10.06 2.45 8.27
C MET A 17 11.49 2.52 7.72
N MET A 18 12.12 1.35 7.61
CA MET A 18 13.49 1.22 7.10
C MET A 18 13.50 1.46 5.58
N LYS A 19 14.43 2.30 5.10
CA LYS A 19 14.54 2.64 3.68
C LYS A 19 15.27 1.50 2.95
N TRP A 20 14.59 0.75 2.10
CA TRP A 20 15.18 -0.35 1.34
C TRP A 20 15.34 0.08 -0.11
N LEU A 21 16.51 0.63 -0.44
CA LEU A 21 16.81 1.07 -1.80
C LEU A 21 16.85 -0.13 -2.75
N GLY A 22 15.96 -0.12 -3.74
CA GLY A 22 16.00 -1.00 -4.91
C GLY A 22 16.06 -0.16 -6.19
N TYR A 23 17.16 -0.28 -6.93
CA TYR A 23 17.38 0.37 -8.23
C TYR A 23 16.69 -0.42 -9.34
N PHE A 24 15.59 0.09 -9.92
CA PHE A 24 15.13 -0.26 -11.28
C PHE A 24 14.25 0.88 -11.83
N LEU A 25 14.88 1.92 -12.39
CA LEU A 25 14.19 2.92 -13.22
C LEU A 25 14.42 2.57 -14.69
N SER A 26 13.58 1.69 -15.23
CA SER A 26 13.29 1.69 -16.66
C SER A 26 11.87 2.24 -16.81
N ASP A 27 11.80 3.35 -17.53
CA ASP A 27 10.69 4.19 -17.96
C ASP A 27 9.24 3.65 -17.86
N HIS A 28 8.32 4.59 -17.62
CA HIS A 28 6.85 4.50 -17.48
C HIS A 28 6.27 4.31 -16.06
N THR A 29 6.67 5.17 -15.12
CA THR A 29 5.88 5.43 -13.91
C THR A 29 4.61 6.20 -14.29
N GLN A 30 3.48 5.52 -14.48
CA GLN A 30 2.20 6.22 -14.61
C GLN A 30 1.82 6.78 -13.24
N ASP A 31 1.77 8.10 -13.15
CA ASP A 31 1.27 8.85 -12.00
C ASP A 31 -0.12 8.31 -11.60
N MET A 32 -0.37 8.23 -10.29
CA MET A 32 -1.59 7.62 -9.73
C MET A 32 -2.91 8.23 -10.24
N THR A 33 -2.82 9.41 -10.86
CA THR A 33 -3.94 10.22 -11.33
C THR A 33 -4.83 9.50 -12.36
N ASP A 34 -4.28 8.58 -13.16
CA ASP A 34 -5.02 7.90 -14.25
C ASP A 34 -5.77 6.61 -13.83
N LYS A 35 -5.64 6.14 -12.57
CA LYS A 35 -6.04 4.76 -12.18
C LYS A 35 -7.34 4.64 -11.39
N LYS A 36 -8.25 5.61 -11.48
CA LYS A 36 -9.59 5.57 -10.84
C LYS A 36 -10.52 4.47 -11.38
N ALA A 37 -10.13 3.75 -12.44
CA ALA A 37 -11.04 2.90 -13.21
C ALA A 37 -11.32 1.50 -12.61
N ASN A 38 -10.64 1.07 -11.53
CA ASN A 38 -10.85 -0.26 -10.93
C ASN A 38 -10.91 -0.24 -9.40
N GLU A 39 -11.39 0.85 -8.81
CA GLU A 39 -11.66 0.93 -7.37
C GLU A 39 -12.96 0.16 -7.06
N VAL A 40 -12.87 -1.16 -6.91
CA VAL A 40 -13.97 -1.92 -6.31
C VAL A 40 -13.94 -1.63 -4.81
N PRO A 41 -14.98 -1.00 -4.22
CA PRO A 41 -15.00 -0.74 -2.79
C PRO A 41 -14.94 -2.07 -2.03
N THR A 42 -13.91 -2.23 -1.19
CA THR A 42 -13.74 -3.43 -0.38
C THR A 42 -14.13 -3.19 1.07
N PRO A 43 -14.49 -4.25 1.83
CA PRO A 43 -14.67 -4.12 3.27
C PRO A 43 -13.41 -3.55 3.93
N ARG A 44 -13.58 -2.47 4.69
CA ARG A 44 -12.49 -1.80 5.41
C ARG A 44 -11.93 -2.73 6.49
N LEU A 45 -10.70 -3.18 6.32
CA LEU A 45 -9.99 -4.00 7.29
C LEU A 45 -9.48 -3.13 8.46
N PRO A 46 -9.22 -3.71 9.65
CA PRO A 46 -8.54 -3.01 10.72
C PRO A 46 -7.22 -2.42 10.24
N GLN A 47 -6.92 -1.19 10.68
CA GLN A 47 -5.64 -0.55 10.39
C GLN A 47 -4.53 -1.33 11.09
N GLN A 48 -3.53 -1.73 10.33
CA GLN A 48 -2.35 -2.39 10.87
C GLN A 48 -1.35 -1.38 11.40
N ASP A 49 -0.53 -1.85 12.32
CA ASP A 49 0.63 -1.11 12.78
C ASP A 49 1.67 -0.95 11.65
N ALA A 50 2.39 0.17 11.66
CA ALA A 50 3.39 0.49 10.65
C ALA A 50 4.46 -0.59 10.52
N GLN A 51 4.93 -1.15 11.64
CA GLN A 51 5.94 -2.21 11.65
C GLN A 51 5.41 -3.49 10.98
N THR A 52 4.12 -3.78 11.11
CA THR A 52 3.50 -4.94 10.46
C THR A 52 3.44 -4.76 8.95
N ILE A 53 3.03 -3.57 8.49
CA ILE A 53 2.99 -3.23 7.07
C ILE A 53 4.40 -3.31 6.47
N ASP A 54 5.38 -2.69 7.13
CA ASP A 54 6.78 -2.69 6.74
C ASP A 54 7.31 -4.12 6.54
N GLN A 55 7.10 -5.01 7.51
CA GLN A 55 7.51 -6.41 7.43
C GLN A 55 6.89 -7.16 6.23
N VAL A 56 5.64 -6.86 5.87
CA VAL A 56 4.99 -7.49 4.71
C VAL A 56 5.58 -6.95 3.41
N LEU A 57 5.76 -5.63 3.31
CA LEU A 57 6.43 -5.00 2.17
C LEU A 57 7.85 -5.55 1.99
N GLN A 58 8.58 -5.79 3.09
CA GLN A 58 9.95 -6.34 3.07
C GLN A 58 10.02 -7.67 2.40
N LYS A 59 9.22 -8.57 2.95
CA LYS A 59 9.20 -9.95 2.52
C LYS A 59 8.66 -10.05 1.09
N SER A 60 7.74 -9.17 0.70
CA SER A 60 7.31 -9.03 -0.70
C SER A 60 8.49 -8.67 -1.61
N TRP A 61 9.26 -7.65 -1.23
CA TRP A 61 10.42 -7.18 -2.00
C TRP A 61 11.54 -8.22 -2.05
N GLU A 62 12.02 -8.70 -0.90
CA GLU A 62 13.12 -9.66 -0.77
C GLU A 62 12.84 -11.00 -1.47
N ASN A 63 11.58 -11.44 -1.46
CA ASN A 63 11.20 -12.77 -1.95
C ASN A 63 10.32 -12.73 -3.21
N SER A 64 10.13 -11.55 -3.81
CA SER A 64 9.22 -11.32 -4.95
C SER A 64 7.84 -11.93 -4.73
N LYS A 65 7.27 -11.80 -3.52
CA LYS A 65 5.99 -12.40 -3.15
C LYS A 65 4.84 -11.46 -3.49
N TRP A 66 3.79 -12.04 -4.06
CA TRP A 66 2.52 -11.34 -4.26
C TRP A 66 1.86 -11.03 -2.92
N ILE A 67 1.48 -9.77 -2.75
CA ILE A 67 0.75 -9.25 -1.61
C ILE A 67 -0.49 -8.50 -2.09
N THR A 68 -1.46 -8.35 -1.19
CA THR A 68 -2.61 -7.48 -1.35
C THR A 68 -2.42 -6.29 -0.42
N LEU A 69 -2.47 -5.08 -0.97
CA LEU A 69 -2.47 -3.83 -0.23
C LEU A 69 -3.88 -3.26 -0.22
N GLN A 70 -4.38 -2.91 0.96
CA GLN A 70 -5.57 -2.08 1.08
C GLN A 70 -5.14 -0.62 1.24
N LEU A 71 -5.68 0.24 0.39
CA LEU A 71 -5.35 1.67 0.34
C LEU A 71 -6.57 2.51 0.77
N ASN A 72 -6.31 3.65 1.41
CA ASN A 72 -7.34 4.68 1.62
C ASN A 72 -7.62 5.39 0.29
N GLY A 73 -8.89 5.52 -0.07
CA GLY A 73 -9.35 6.31 -1.21
C GLY A 73 -9.62 7.77 -0.87
N ASP A 74 -9.93 8.56 -1.90
CA ASP A 74 -10.18 10.01 -1.78
C ASP A 74 -11.40 10.35 -0.91
N ALA A 75 -12.42 9.47 -0.91
CA ALA A 75 -13.65 9.68 -0.17
C ALA A 75 -13.59 9.07 1.26
N TYR A 76 -14.34 9.67 2.18
CA TYR A 76 -14.36 9.27 3.59
C TYR A 76 -14.72 7.79 3.75
N LEU A 77 -13.82 7.03 4.38
CA LEU A 77 -13.90 5.58 4.60
C LEU A 77 -13.85 4.69 3.35
N THR A 78 -13.70 5.26 2.15
CA THR A 78 -13.50 4.47 0.94
C THR A 78 -12.14 3.80 0.98
N VAL A 79 -12.12 2.51 0.66
CA VAL A 79 -10.89 1.74 0.53
C VAL A 79 -10.99 0.83 -0.67
N TYR A 80 -9.84 0.52 -1.24
CA TYR A 80 -9.72 -0.40 -2.36
C TYR A 80 -8.47 -1.27 -2.19
N ASN A 81 -8.50 -2.44 -2.80
CA ASN A 81 -7.40 -3.40 -2.75
C ASN A 81 -6.63 -3.37 -4.07
N ILE A 82 -5.32 -3.52 -3.98
CA ILE A 82 -4.44 -3.73 -5.12
C ILE A 82 -3.50 -4.90 -4.85
N ASP A 83 -3.39 -5.79 -5.84
CA ASP A 83 -2.55 -6.99 -5.75
C ASP A 83 -1.30 -6.81 -6.61
N GLY A 84 -0.15 -7.24 -6.09
CA GLY A 84 1.11 -7.12 -6.81
C GLY A 84 2.33 -7.45 -5.96
N ILE A 85 3.50 -7.07 -6.46
CA ILE A 85 4.80 -7.29 -5.81
C ILE A 85 5.47 -5.94 -5.56
N VAL A 86 6.08 -5.77 -4.39
CA VAL A 86 6.96 -4.61 -4.13
C VAL A 86 8.24 -4.76 -4.94
N ILE A 87 8.54 -3.81 -5.82
CA ILE A 87 9.75 -3.83 -6.65
C ILE A 87 10.78 -2.77 -6.24
N GLY A 88 10.42 -1.86 -5.34
CA GLY A 88 11.34 -0.90 -4.75
C GLY A 88 10.63 0.09 -3.83
N THR A 89 11.43 0.91 -3.15
CA THR A 89 10.93 2.01 -2.33
C THR A 89 11.82 3.24 -2.49
N ASN A 90 11.24 4.43 -2.31
CA ASN A 90 11.99 5.66 -2.15
C ASN A 90 11.21 6.61 -1.24
N ASP A 91 11.84 7.08 -0.16
CA ASP A 91 11.22 7.91 0.86
C ASP A 91 9.87 7.37 1.37
N HIS A 92 8.76 8.00 0.99
CA HIS A 92 7.39 7.61 1.35
C HIS A 92 6.68 6.89 0.20
N LEU A 93 7.41 6.49 -0.84
CA LEU A 93 6.88 5.86 -2.03
C LEU A 93 7.28 4.39 -2.07
N VAL A 94 6.30 3.55 -2.39
CA VAL A 94 6.45 2.13 -2.70
C VAL A 94 6.20 1.96 -4.18
N TYR A 95 7.18 1.43 -4.90
CA TYR A 95 7.01 1.01 -6.29
C TYR A 95 6.45 -0.40 -6.29
N PHE A 96 5.25 -0.55 -6.84
CA PHE A 96 4.48 -1.77 -6.77
C PHE A 96 4.13 -2.24 -8.18
N GLN A 97 4.50 -3.48 -8.50
CA GLN A 97 4.29 -4.09 -9.80
C GLN A 97 2.99 -4.89 -9.80
N THR A 98 2.03 -4.45 -10.60
CA THR A 98 0.80 -5.18 -10.93
C THR A 98 0.87 -5.63 -12.40
N ASP A 99 -0.23 -5.53 -13.16
CA ASP A 99 -0.21 -5.44 -14.62
C ASP A 99 0.68 -4.29 -15.15
N LYS A 100 0.84 -3.24 -14.35
CA LYS A 100 1.71 -2.09 -14.61
C LYS A 100 2.44 -1.69 -13.32
N THR A 101 3.50 -0.91 -13.45
CA THR A 101 4.10 -0.27 -12.27
C THR A 101 3.17 0.84 -11.77
N VAL A 102 2.90 0.84 -10.46
CA VAL A 102 2.27 1.93 -9.73
C VAL A 102 3.23 2.45 -8.66
N THR A 103 3.07 3.72 -8.32
CA THR A 103 3.79 4.33 -7.20
C THR A 103 2.80 4.65 -6.10
N ILE A 104 2.98 4.06 -4.92
CA ILE A 104 2.07 4.16 -3.79
C ILE A 104 2.70 4.98 -2.66
N ASN A 105 2.01 6.02 -2.21
CA ASN A 105 2.39 6.64 -0.94
C ASN A 105 2.08 5.65 0.20
N ILE A 106 3.11 5.29 0.95
CA ILE A 106 3.04 4.35 2.08
C ILE A 106 2.03 4.79 3.14
N ASP A 107 1.79 6.10 3.23
CA ASP A 107 0.83 6.72 4.13
C ASP A 107 -0.62 6.34 3.81
N ASN A 108 -0.88 6.04 2.53
CA ASN A 108 -2.18 5.59 2.07
C ASN A 108 -2.41 4.10 2.34
N ILE A 109 -1.35 3.34 2.65
CA ILE A 109 -1.44 1.93 2.99
C ILE A 109 -1.95 1.79 4.43
N ARG A 110 -3.10 1.12 4.57
CA ARG A 110 -3.75 0.84 5.86
C ARG A 110 -3.63 -0.62 6.30
N HIS A 111 -3.46 -1.52 5.32
CA HIS A 111 -3.36 -2.96 5.56
C HIS A 111 -2.55 -3.60 4.42
N ALA A 112 -1.70 -4.56 4.75
CA ALA A 112 -0.92 -5.37 3.84
C ALA A 112 -0.97 -6.84 4.27
N GLU A 113 -1.19 -7.73 3.32
CA GLU A 113 -1.19 -9.17 3.57
C GLU A 113 -0.60 -9.95 2.39
N PHE A 114 -0.01 -11.12 2.66
CA PHE A 114 0.40 -12.02 1.58
C PHE A 114 -0.82 -12.58 0.87
N LYS A 115 -0.79 -12.52 -0.45
CA LYS A 115 -1.77 -13.21 -1.25
C LYS A 115 -1.60 -14.70 -1.00
N LYS A 116 -2.56 -15.31 -0.30
CA LYS A 116 -2.61 -16.77 -0.16
C LYS A 116 -2.70 -17.30 -1.58
N GLY A 117 -1.67 -18.04 -2.00
CA GLY A 117 -1.59 -18.58 -3.35
C GLY A 117 -2.92 -19.24 -3.69
N SER A 118 -3.54 -18.81 -4.77
CA SER A 118 -4.60 -19.60 -5.39
C SER A 118 -3.93 -20.91 -5.79
N HIS A 119 -4.16 -21.94 -4.99
CA HIS A 119 -3.76 -23.30 -5.31
C HIS A 119 -4.67 -23.74 -6.47
N LEU A 120 -4.32 -23.32 -7.68
CA LEU A 120 -4.89 -23.91 -8.88
C LEU A 120 -4.15 -25.23 -9.08
N TYR A 121 -4.81 -26.30 -8.63
CA TYR A 121 -4.48 -27.68 -8.96
C TYR A 121 -4.67 -27.94 -10.46
#